data_AF-A0A1S2VJS1-F1
#
_entry.id   AF-A0A1S2VJS1-F1
#
_cell.length_a   1.000
_cell.length_b   1.000
_cell.length_c   1.000
_cell.angle_alpha   90.00
_cell.angle_beta   90.00
_cell.angle_gamma   90.00
#
_symmetry.space_group_name_H-M   'P 1'
#
loop_
_entity.id
_entity.type
_entity.pdbx_description
1 polymer ?
#
loop_
_entity_poly.entity_id
_entity_poly.type
_entity_poly.pdbx_seq_one_letter_code
_entity_poly.pdbx_strand_id
1 'polypeptide(L)' 'MWSNTHFPAAMRSLNPSTREKAIEIANFLLANGEVDKAQAVAISIAEARRLARQARMVNEPAPAYSYTRRL' A
#
# COMPACT_ATOMS: atom_id res chain seq x y z
N MET A 1 -1.06 -15.91 10.95
CA MET A 1 -1.01 -14.47 10.58
C MET A 1 0.43 -14.10 10.26
N TRP A 2 0.62 -13.13 9.36
CA TRP A 2 1.93 -12.58 8.98
C TRP A 2 2.34 -11.42 9.91
N SER A 3 3.65 -11.19 10.00
CA SER A 3 4.26 -10.12 10.82
C SER A 3 5.39 -9.43 10.06
N ASN A 4 5.94 -8.35 10.63
CA ASN A 4 7.05 -7.62 10.04
C ASN A 4 8.35 -8.44 9.89
N THR A 5 8.48 -9.59 10.57
CA THR A 5 9.62 -10.51 10.46
C THR A 5 9.26 -11.81 9.73
N HIS A 6 7.98 -12.14 9.59
CA HIS A 6 7.51 -13.33 8.91
C HIS A 6 6.35 -13.01 7.96
N PHE A 7 6.70 -12.71 6.71
CA PHE A 7 5.78 -12.29 5.65
C PHE A 7 6.11 -12.98 4.31
N PRO A 8 5.17 -13.01 3.36
CA PRO A 8 5.37 -13.62 2.04
C PRO A 8 6.50 -12.96 1.24
N ALA A 9 7.28 -13.76 0.51
CA ALA A 9 8.40 -13.26 -0.30
C ALA A 9 8.01 -12.14 -1.28
N ALA A 10 6.78 -12.15 -1.81
CA ALA A 10 6.24 -11.12 -2.70
C ALA A 10 6.25 -9.70 -2.07
N MET A 11 6.16 -9.59 -0.74
CA MET A 11 6.19 -8.31 -0.02
C MET A 11 7.62 -7.82 0.26
N ARG A 12 8.67 -8.60 -0.07
CA ARG A 12 10.06 -8.25 0.24
C ARG A 12 10.53 -6.98 -0.49
N SER A 13 10.01 -6.72 -1.69
CA SER A 13 10.35 -5.54 -2.50
C SER A 13 9.70 -4.23 -2.02
N LEU A 14 8.74 -4.30 -1.09
CA LEU A 14 8.09 -3.11 -0.55
C LEU A 14 9.00 -2.40 0.45
N ASN A 15 8.91 -1.06 0.52
CA ASN A 15 9.51 -0.30 1.61
C ASN A 15 8.84 -0.68 2.96
N PRO A 16 9.49 -0.41 4.11
CA PRO A 16 9.00 -0.87 5.41
C PRO A 16 7.55 -0.48 5.73
N SER A 17 7.17 0.79 5.54
CA SER A 17 5.82 1.27 5.87
C SER A 17 4.74 0.69 4.92
N THR A 18 5.05 0.56 3.63
CA THR A 18 4.12 -0.04 2.66
C THR A 18 3.95 -1.54 2.92
N ARG A 19 5.02 -2.23 3.33
CA ARG A 19 4.97 -3.65 3.71
C ARG A 19 4.12 -3.86 4.95
N GLU A 20 4.30 -3.04 5.97
CA GLU A 20 3.51 -3.10 7.20
C GLU A 20 2.01 -2.95 6.92
N LYS A 21 1.64 -1.97 6.10
CA LYS A 21 0.24 -1.79 5.67
C LYS A 21 -0.27 -2.97 4.85
N ALA A 22 0.56 -3.57 3.98
CA ALA A 22 0.18 -4.77 3.24
C ALA A 22 -0.06 -5.97 4.17
N ILE A 23 0.77 -6.15 5.19
CA ILE A 23 0.61 -7.22 6.20
C ILE A 23 -0.72 -7.07 6.95
N GLU A 24 -1.05 -5.85 7.37
CA GLU A 24 -2.32 -5.52 8.04
C GLU A 24 -3.53 -5.92 7.18
N ILE A 25 -3.57 -5.45 5.93
CA ILE A 25 -4.68 -5.73 5.00
C ILE A 25 -4.79 -7.23 4.73
N ALA A 26 -3.67 -7.91 4.50
CA ALA A 26 -3.72 -9.33 4.17
C ALA A 26 -4.17 -10.20 5.34
N ASN A 27 -3.75 -9.86 6.57
CA ASN A 27 -4.21 -10.53 7.77
C ASN A 27 -5.71 -10.33 7.98
N PHE A 28 -6.24 -9.13 7.70
CA PHE A 28 -7.67 -8.86 7.73
C PHE A 28 -8.45 -9.72 6.72
N LEU A 29 -8.01 -9.75 5.46
CA LEU A 29 -8.64 -10.55 4.41
C LEU A 29 -8.68 -12.04 4.75
N LEU A 30 -7.58 -12.58 5.29
CA LEU A 30 -7.50 -13.98 5.70
C LEU A 30 -8.36 -14.29 6.93
N ALA A 31 -8.49 -13.35 7.87
CA ALA A 31 -9.33 -13.53 9.05
C ALA A 31 -10.82 -13.59 8.70
N ASN A 32 -11.26 -12.85 7.67
CA ASN A 32 -12.64 -12.89 7.19
C ASN A 32 -12.94 -14.13 6.33
N GLY A 33 -11.91 -14.85 5.86
CA GLY A 33 -12.07 -16.07 5.06
C GLY A 33 -12.62 -15.84 3.65
N GLU A 34 -12.64 -14.58 3.18
CA GLU A 34 -13.21 -14.21 1.87
C GLU A 34 -12.34 -14.65 0.68
N VAL A 35 -11.03 -14.82 0.92
CA VAL A 35 -10.03 -15.03 -0.12
C VAL A 35 -8.97 -16.04 0.31
N ASP A 36 -8.32 -16.68 -0.66
CA ASP A 36 -7.17 -17.53 -0.39
C ASP A 36 -5.89 -16.72 -0.08
N LYS A 37 -4.82 -17.42 0.32
CA LYS A 37 -3.52 -16.79 0.65
C LYS A 37 -2.90 -16.05 -0.52
N ALA A 38 -3.00 -16.55 -1.75
CA ALA A 38 -2.39 -15.91 -2.91
C ALA A 38 -3.15 -14.62 -3.27
N GLN A 39 -4.48 -14.67 -3.24
CA GLN A 39 -5.38 -13.53 -3.43
C GLN A 39 -5.16 -12.46 -2.36
N ALA A 40 -5.09 -12.84 -1.08
CA ALA A 40 -4.81 -11.91 0.02
C ALA A 40 -3.47 -11.16 -0.18
N VAL A 41 -2.42 -11.84 -0.65
CA VAL A 41 -1.13 -11.20 -0.95
C VAL A 41 -1.24 -10.20 -2.10
N ALA A 42 -1.88 -10.60 -3.21
CA ALA A 42 -2.01 -9.71 -4.37
C ALA A 42 -2.81 -8.44 -4.05
N ILE A 43 -3.98 -8.60 -3.42
CA ILE A 43 -4.88 -7.50 -3.05
C ILE A 43 -4.19 -6.54 -2.08
N SER A 44 -3.60 -7.07 -1.02
CA SER A 44 -2.95 -6.24 0.01
C SER A 44 -1.77 -5.43 -0.53
N ILE A 45 -0.94 -6.00 -1.41
CA ILE A 45 0.16 -5.28 -2.04
C ILE A 45 -0.36 -4.14 -2.92
N ALA A 46 -1.40 -4.42 -3.73
CA ALA A 46 -1.98 -3.42 -4.61
C ALA A 46 -2.55 -2.24 -3.80
N GLU A 47 -3.28 -2.54 -2.74
CA GLU A 47 -3.93 -1.55 -1.90
C GLU A 47 -2.94 -0.73 -1.07
N ALA A 48 -1.94 -1.39 -0.44
CA ALA A 48 -0.90 -0.68 0.30
C ALA A 48 -0.12 0.30 -0.59
N ARG A 49 0.17 -0.08 -1.84
CA ARG A 49 0.80 0.82 -2.82
C ARG A 49 -0.09 2.00 -3.19
N ARG A 50 -1.41 1.78 -3.31
CA ARG A 50 -2.39 2.84 -3.56
C ARG A 50 -2.37 3.87 -2.44
N LEU A 51 -2.45 3.40 -1.19
CA LEU A 51 -2.41 4.25 0.00
C LEU A 51 -1.08 5.01 0.12
N ALA A 52 0.06 4.36 -0.16
CA ALA A 52 1.37 5.01 -0.13
C ALA A 52 1.48 6.17 -1.14
N ARG A 53 0.92 6.02 -2.35
CA ARG A 53 0.87 7.10 -3.34
C ARG A 53 0.02 8.27 -2.87
N GLN A 54 -1.14 7.99 -2.26
CA GLN A 54 -2.03 9.03 -1.73
C GLN A 54 -1.38 9.78 -0.55
N ALA A 55 -0.75 9.05 0.37
CA ALA A 55 -0.04 9.67 1.51
C ALA A 55 1.12 10.56 1.05
N ARG A 56 1.81 10.20 -0.04
CA ARG A 56 2.85 11.05 -0.63
C ARG A 56 2.29 12.36 -1.17
N MET A 57 1.15 12.31 -1.87
CA MET A 57 0.50 13.51 -2.43
C MET A 57 -0.01 14.47 -1.35
N VAL A 58 -0.43 13.96 -0.18
CA VAL A 58 -0.87 14.81 0.95
C VAL A 58 0.30 15.50 1.64
N ASN A 59 1.52 14.94 1.57
CA ASN A 59 2.71 15.49 2.21
C ASN A 59 3.62 16.30 1.26
N GLU A 60 3.32 16.34 -0.04
CA GLU A 60 3.97 17.23 -1.01
C GLU A 60 3.20 18.56 -1.04
N PRO A 61 3.86 19.73 -0.93
CA PRO A 61 3.18 21.00 -1.17
C PRO A 61 2.58 20.95 -2.57
N ALA A 62 1.32 21.37 -2.70
CA ALA A 62 0.56 21.31 -3.96
C ALA A 62 1.46 21.74 -5.13
N PRO A 63 1.50 20.98 -6.24
CA PRO A 63 2.34 21.34 -7.37
C PRO A 63 1.99 22.77 -7.75
N ALA A 64 3.00 23.65 -7.76
CA ALA A 64 2.83 25.05 -8.12
C ALA A 64 2.30 25.12 -9.55
N TYR A 65 0.98 25.07 -9.70
CA TYR A 65 0.32 25.35 -10.96
C TYR A 65 0.62 26.81 -11.26
N SER A 66 1.59 27.01 -12.13
CA SER A 66 1.89 28.29 -12.75
C SER A 66 0.71 28.67 -13.63
N TYR A 67 -0.22 29.45 -13.08
CA TYR A 67 -1.21 30.19 -13.85
C TYR A 67 -0.49 31.27 -14.66
N THR A 68 0.20 30.89 -15.74
CA THR A 68 0.54 31.85 -16.80
C THR A 68 -0.67 32.01 -17.69
N ARG A 69 -1.68 32.72 -17.18
CA ARG A 69 -2.69 33.33 -18.04
C ARG A 69 -1.96 34.46 -18.78
N ARG A 70 -1.48 34.15 -19.99
CA ARG A 70 -1.07 35.18 -20.96
C ARG A 70 -2.29 36.05 -21.23
N LEU A 71 -2.19 37.33 -20.89
CA LEU A 71 -2.98 38.42 -21.46
C LEU A 71 -2.17 39.02 -22.61
#